data_AF-A0A6I5VLJ5-F1
#
_entry.id   AF-A0A6I5VLJ5-F1
#
_cell.length_a   1.000
_cell.length_b   1.000
_cell.length_c   1.000
_cell.angle_alpha   90.00
_cell.angle_beta   90.00
_cell.angle_gamma   90.00
#
_symmetry.space_group_name_H-M   'P 1'
#
loop_
_entity.id
_entity.type
_entity.pdbx_description
1 polymer ?
#
loop_
_entity_poly.entity_id
_entity_poly.type
_entity_poly.pdbx_seq_one_letter_code
_entity_poly.pdbx_strand_id
1 'polypeptide(L)'
;MGRVSQAQARENRQRIVETAARLFRERGIAGVSVADVMAEVGLTHGGFYKHFASKEALVAEAVGQAFEQAGERLTAESREDFVRGYLSPEHRDGAGDGCPAAGFGGDLAHGDFATAVEGYAQGVDLYARELGSLADVATLVGALVLARATAGTAVSDRVLEAARKSLIIET
;
A
#
# COMPACT_ATOMS: atom_id res chain seq x y z
N MET A 1 -13.02 -11.80 -32.77
CA MET A 1 -12.81 -11.35 -31.38
C MET A 1 -13.68 -10.12 -31.13
N GLY A 2 -14.64 -10.22 -30.21
CA GLY A 2 -15.60 -9.15 -29.93
C GLY A 2 -14.91 -7.91 -29.35
N ARG A 3 -15.36 -6.73 -29.77
CA ARG A 3 -14.87 -5.45 -29.26
C ARG A 3 -15.28 -5.32 -27.80
N VAL A 4 -14.29 -5.22 -26.90
CA VAL A 4 -14.52 -4.97 -25.47
C VAL A 4 -15.24 -3.62 -25.32
N SER A 5 -16.31 -3.57 -24.52
CA SER A 5 -17.04 -2.34 -24.25
C SER A 5 -16.17 -1.37 -23.44
N GLN A 6 -16.44 -0.07 -23.50
CA GLN A 6 -15.69 0.90 -22.67
C GLN A 6 -15.87 0.62 -21.17
N ALA A 7 -17.05 0.15 -20.76
CA ALA A 7 -17.31 -0.24 -19.37
C ALA A 7 -16.41 -1.41 -18.95
N GLN A 8 -16.33 -2.46 -19.77
CA GLN A 8 -15.47 -3.61 -19.51
C GLN A 8 -13.98 -3.23 -19.50
N ALA A 9 -13.56 -2.31 -20.37
CA ALA A 9 -12.19 -1.82 -20.38
C ALA A 9 -11.84 -1.06 -19.10
N ARG A 10 -12.76 -0.27 -18.55
CA ARG A 10 -12.60 0.42 -17.26
C ARG A 10 -12.54 -0.56 -16.09
N GLU A 11 -13.44 -1.54 -16.06
CA GLU A 11 -13.46 -2.58 -15.03
C GLU A 11 -12.16 -3.41 -15.03
N ASN A 12 -11.70 -3.83 -16.21
CA ASN A 12 -10.43 -4.56 -16.33
C ASN A 12 -9.26 -3.71 -15.85
N ARG A 13 -9.25 -2.41 -16.19
CA ARG A 13 -8.21 -1.49 -15.75
C ARG A 13 -8.19 -1.37 -14.23
N GLN A 14 -9.35 -1.19 -13.61
CA GLN A 14 -9.48 -1.13 -12.15
C GLN A 14 -8.94 -2.39 -11.47
N ARG A 15 -9.35 -3.58 -11.97
CA ARG A 15 -8.86 -4.87 -11.47
C ARG A 15 -7.35 -5.02 -11.59
N ILE A 16 -6.75 -4.51 -12.68
CA ILE A 16 -5.29 -4.50 -12.87
C ILE A 16 -4.63 -3.62 -11.81
N VAL A 17 -5.13 -2.41 -11.54
CA VAL A 17 -4.54 -1.50 -10.54
C VAL A 17 -4.68 -2.06 -9.13
N GLU A 18 -5.85 -2.56 -8.75
CA GLU A 18 -6.09 -3.21 -7.44
C GLU A 18 -5.12 -4.38 -7.20
N THR A 19 -5.01 -5.24 -8.20
CA THR A 19 -4.15 -6.42 -8.13
C THR A 19 -2.67 -6.02 -8.07
N ALA A 20 -2.26 -5.04 -8.88
CA ALA A 20 -0.90 -4.52 -8.85
C ALA A 20 -0.55 -3.91 -7.49
N ALA A 21 -1.44 -3.07 -6.94
CA ALA A 21 -1.25 -2.43 -5.64
C ALA A 21 -1.04 -3.46 -4.53
N ARG A 22 -1.86 -4.51 -4.51
CA ARG A 22 -1.71 -5.63 -3.56
C ARG A 22 -0.39 -6.38 -3.76
N LEU A 23 -0.11 -6.85 -4.99
CA LEU A 23 1.09 -7.64 -5.28
C LEU A 23 2.38 -6.86 -5.00
N PHE A 24 2.43 -5.57 -5.34
CA PHE A 24 3.59 -4.73 -5.07
C PHE A 24 3.85 -4.58 -3.56
N ARG A 25 2.82 -4.45 -2.72
CA ARG A 25 3.03 -4.41 -1.26
C ARG A 25 3.43 -5.77 -0.68
N GLU A 26 2.96 -6.87 -1.26
CA GLU A 26 3.32 -8.23 -0.83
C GLU A 26 4.76 -8.61 -1.19
N ARG A 27 5.21 -8.25 -2.38
CA ARG A 27 6.43 -8.83 -3.01
C ARG A 27 7.45 -7.79 -3.45
N GLY A 28 7.17 -6.51 -3.23
CA GLY A 28 7.92 -5.38 -3.75
C GLY A 28 7.67 -5.14 -5.23
N ILE A 29 7.82 -3.89 -5.67
CA ILE A 29 7.67 -3.50 -7.08
C ILE A 29 8.67 -4.24 -7.96
N ALA A 30 9.92 -4.41 -7.51
CA ALA A 30 10.94 -5.13 -8.27
C ALA A 30 10.61 -6.63 -8.45
N GLY A 31 9.95 -7.24 -7.46
CA GLY A 31 9.60 -8.66 -7.44
C GLY A 31 8.35 -9.04 -8.25
N VAL A 32 7.64 -8.07 -8.83
CA VAL A 32 6.39 -8.29 -9.57
C VAL A 32 6.52 -7.78 -11.00
N SER A 33 6.36 -8.66 -11.99
CA SER A 33 6.32 -8.28 -13.40
C SER A 33 4.92 -7.88 -13.85
N VAL A 34 4.82 -7.20 -14.99
CA VAL A 34 3.52 -6.97 -15.65
C VAL A 34 2.84 -8.29 -16.00
N ALA A 35 3.59 -9.32 -16.37
CA ALA A 35 3.04 -10.64 -16.67
C ALA A 35 2.37 -11.27 -15.44
N ASP A 36 2.96 -11.12 -14.25
CA ASP A 36 2.39 -11.64 -13.00
C ASP A 36 1.06 -10.97 -12.69
N VAL A 37 1.00 -9.63 -12.77
CA VAL A 37 -0.25 -8.87 -12.55
C VAL A 37 -1.33 -9.30 -13.55
N MET A 38 -0.98 -9.38 -14.83
CA MET A 38 -1.93 -9.73 -15.89
C MET A 38 -2.42 -11.17 -15.76
N ALA A 39 -1.55 -12.11 -15.39
CA ALA A 39 -1.91 -13.50 -15.14
C ALA A 39 -2.89 -13.62 -13.97
N GLU A 40 -2.65 -12.91 -12.86
CA GLU A 40 -3.51 -12.92 -11.68
C GLU A 40 -4.93 -12.42 -11.99
N VAL A 41 -5.08 -11.40 -12.85
CA VAL A 41 -6.41 -10.91 -13.26
C VAL A 41 -7.04 -11.70 -14.42
N GLY A 42 -6.36 -12.73 -14.93
CA GLY A 42 -6.84 -13.58 -16.03
C GLY A 42 -6.79 -12.89 -17.40
N LEU A 43 -5.88 -11.94 -17.60
CA LEU A 43 -5.70 -11.20 -18.84
C LEU A 43 -4.34 -11.51 -19.49
N THR A 44 -4.28 -11.40 -20.82
CA THR A 44 -3.03 -11.63 -21.56
C THR A 44 -2.02 -10.52 -21.32
N HIS A 45 -0.73 -10.84 -21.30
CA HIS A 45 0.36 -9.83 -21.21
C HIS A 45 0.22 -8.70 -22.25
N GLY A 46 -0.08 -9.03 -23.52
CA GLY A 46 -0.28 -8.02 -24.56
C GLY A 46 -1.48 -7.09 -24.35
N GLY A 47 -2.42 -7.47 -23.48
CA GLY A 47 -3.55 -6.64 -23.09
C GLY A 47 -3.14 -5.45 -22.21
N PHE A 48 -2.00 -5.54 -21.51
CA PHE A 48 -1.52 -4.51 -20.59
C PHE A 48 -1.35 -3.16 -21.30
N TYR A 49 -0.71 -3.19 -22.46
CA TYR A 49 -0.40 -1.99 -23.24
C TYR A 49 -1.64 -1.31 -23.86
N LYS A 50 -2.84 -1.89 -23.71
CA LYS A 50 -4.11 -1.22 -24.01
C LYS A 50 -4.61 -0.36 -22.85
N HIS A 51 -4.10 -0.59 -21.64
CA HIS A 51 -4.54 0.07 -20.41
C HIS A 51 -3.48 1.02 -19.84
N PHE A 52 -2.19 0.69 -19.98
CA PHE A 52 -1.07 1.43 -19.40
C PHE A 52 0.07 1.57 -20.39
N ALA A 53 0.76 2.71 -20.35
CA ALA A 53 1.91 2.97 -21.22
C ALA A 53 3.18 2.23 -20.75
N SER A 54 3.32 2.00 -19.44
CA SER A 54 4.49 1.39 -18.84
C SER A 54 4.16 0.77 -17.48
N LYS A 55 5.07 -0.05 -16.94
CA LYS A 55 4.98 -0.53 -15.56
C LYS A 55 5.03 0.64 -14.57
N GLU A 56 5.80 1.67 -14.85
CA GLU A 56 5.87 2.88 -14.01
C GLU A 56 4.51 3.58 -13.91
N ALA A 57 3.78 3.71 -15.04
CA ALA A 57 2.42 4.26 -15.03
C ALA A 57 1.46 3.41 -14.16
N LEU A 58 1.58 2.08 -14.23
CA LEU A 58 0.83 1.19 -13.35
C LEU A 58 1.20 1.40 -11.87
N VAL A 59 2.49 1.57 -11.55
CA VAL A 59 2.96 1.84 -10.18
C VAL A 59 2.37 3.14 -9.64
N ALA A 60 2.44 4.24 -10.40
CA ALA A 60 1.91 5.52 -9.98
C ALA A 60 0.41 5.44 -9.64
N GLU A 61 -0.37 4.76 -10.46
CA GLU A 61 -1.80 4.56 -10.21
C GLU A 61 -2.07 3.60 -9.04
N ALA A 62 -1.30 2.53 -8.92
CA ALA A 62 -1.41 1.59 -7.81
C ALA A 62 -1.10 2.26 -6.47
N VAL A 63 -0.11 3.15 -6.42
CA VAL A 63 0.22 3.96 -5.24
C VAL A 63 -0.95 4.90 -4.91
N GLY A 64 -1.43 5.67 -5.89
CA GLY A 64 -2.54 6.61 -5.69
C GLY A 64 -3.80 5.92 -5.17
N GLN A 65 -4.21 4.84 -5.84
CA GLN A 65 -5.39 4.07 -5.44
C GLN A 65 -5.26 3.47 -4.04
N ALA A 66 -4.07 2.98 -3.68
CA ALA A 66 -3.84 2.41 -2.36
C ALA A 66 -3.95 3.45 -1.24
N PHE A 67 -3.48 4.69 -1.48
CA PHE A 67 -3.66 5.79 -0.53
C PHE A 67 -5.10 6.26 -0.44
N GLU A 68 -5.83 6.31 -1.55
CA GLU A 68 -7.26 6.63 -1.57
C GLU A 68 -8.07 5.65 -0.70
N GLN A 69 -7.90 4.35 -0.93
CA GLN A 69 -8.56 3.29 -0.14
C GLN A 69 -8.16 3.28 1.34
N ALA A 70 -6.96 3.75 1.65
CA ALA A 70 -6.50 3.86 3.02
C ALA A 70 -7.06 5.11 3.73
N GLY A 71 -7.22 6.21 2.99
CA GLY A 71 -7.88 7.43 3.45
C GLY A 71 -9.33 7.20 3.85
N GLU A 72 -10.07 6.39 3.08
CA GLU A 72 -11.45 6.01 3.43
C GLU A 72 -11.54 5.30 4.79
N ARG A 73 -10.58 4.41 5.09
CA ARG A 73 -10.50 3.71 6.39
C ARG A 73 -10.14 4.64 7.54
N LEU A 74 -9.17 5.55 7.32
CA LEU A 74 -8.72 6.54 8.31
C LEU A 74 -9.87 7.40 8.84
N THR A 75 -10.79 7.81 7.96
CA THR A 75 -11.90 8.72 8.33
C THR A 75 -13.08 8.02 9.03
N ALA A 76 -13.13 6.68 8.99
CA ALA A 76 -14.24 5.91 9.53
C ALA A 76 -14.04 5.46 10.99
N GLU A 77 -12.80 5.51 11.50
CA GLU A 77 -12.41 4.97 12.80
C GLU A 77 -11.95 6.08 13.76
N SER A 78 -12.02 5.82 15.07
CA SER A 78 -11.36 6.71 16.03
C SER A 78 -9.83 6.61 15.87
N ARG A 79 -9.09 7.66 16.21
CA ARG A 79 -7.61 7.62 16.18
C ARG A 79 -7.06 6.44 16.99
N GLU A 80 -7.66 6.15 18.14
CA GLU A 80 -7.21 5.04 18.99
C GLU A 80 -7.43 3.69 18.32
N ASP A 81 -8.63 3.44 17.79
CA ASP A 81 -8.96 2.20 17.08
C ASP A 81 -8.07 2.00 15.85
N PHE A 82 -7.84 3.08 15.11
CA PHE A 82 -6.94 3.08 13.97
C PHE A 82 -5.52 2.68 14.39
N VAL A 83 -4.95 3.28 15.45
CA VAL A 83 -3.60 2.95 15.92
C VAL A 83 -3.53 1.48 16.38
N ARG A 84 -4.56 0.98 17.06
CA ARG A 84 -4.63 -0.42 17.49
C ARG A 84 -4.69 -1.38 16.30
N GLY A 85 -5.55 -1.12 15.32
CA GLY A 85 -5.68 -1.90 14.10
C GLY A 85 -4.42 -1.83 13.23
N TYR A 86 -3.81 -0.65 13.12
CA TYR A 86 -2.58 -0.44 12.36
C TYR A 86 -1.40 -1.19 12.98
N LEU A 87 -1.22 -1.14 14.29
CA LEU A 87 -0.12 -1.81 14.99
C LEU A 87 -0.56 -3.20 15.50
N SER A 88 -1.13 -4.02 14.63
CA SER A 88 -1.63 -5.37 14.95
C SER A 88 -0.83 -6.47 14.24
N PRO A 89 -0.80 -7.70 14.79
CA PRO A 89 -0.29 -8.87 14.07
C PRO A 89 -0.99 -9.08 12.72
N GLU A 90 -2.31 -8.84 12.65
CA GLU A 90 -3.09 -8.96 11.42
C GLU A 90 -2.56 -8.03 10.33
N HIS A 91 -2.27 -6.78 10.67
CA HIS A 91 -1.71 -5.83 9.71
C HIS A 91 -0.23 -6.11 9.39
N ARG A 92 0.55 -6.58 10.38
CA ARG A 92 1.91 -7.05 10.15
C ARG A 92 1.92 -8.13 9.08
N ASP A 93 1.09 -9.16 9.23
CA ASP A 93 1.08 -10.34 8.38
C ASP A 93 0.34 -10.09 7.05
N GLY A 94 -0.61 -9.15 7.02
CA GLY A 94 -1.38 -8.74 5.84
C GLY A 94 -0.74 -7.61 5.03
N ALA A 95 0.45 -7.82 4.48
CA ALA A 95 1.14 -6.78 3.68
C ALA A 95 0.33 -6.32 2.45
N GLY A 96 -0.39 -7.24 1.81
CA GLY A 96 -1.18 -6.98 0.61
C GLY A 96 -2.31 -5.97 0.81
N ASP A 97 -2.96 -5.94 1.96
CA ASP A 97 -4.08 -5.01 2.27
C ASP A 97 -3.68 -3.91 3.27
N GLY A 98 -2.41 -3.92 3.67
CA GLY A 98 -1.84 -3.02 4.65
C GLY A 98 -1.46 -1.64 4.11
N CYS A 99 -0.78 -0.87 4.95
CA CYS A 99 -0.48 0.52 4.72
C CYS A 99 0.37 0.73 3.45
N PRO A 100 -0.07 1.60 2.53
CA PRO A 100 0.70 1.92 1.33
C PRO A 100 2.06 2.55 1.65
N ALA A 101 2.17 3.41 2.68
CA ALA A 101 3.44 4.00 3.06
C ALA A 101 4.48 2.93 3.45
N ALA A 102 4.09 1.93 4.23
CA ALA A 102 4.97 0.83 4.61
C ALA A 102 5.31 -0.11 3.45
N GLY A 103 4.37 -0.32 2.52
CA GLY A 103 4.56 -1.23 1.40
C GLY A 103 5.36 -0.66 0.23
N PHE A 104 5.21 0.64 -0.07
CA PHE A 104 5.88 1.27 -1.23
C PHE A 104 7.13 2.07 -0.88
N GLY A 105 7.26 2.56 0.36
CA GLY A 105 8.33 3.51 0.72
C GLY A 105 9.74 2.98 0.43
N GLY A 106 9.99 1.69 0.71
CA GLY A 106 11.25 1.04 0.39
C GLY A 106 11.54 0.99 -1.11
N ASP A 107 10.59 0.55 -1.93
CA ASP A 107 10.78 0.46 -3.38
C ASP A 107 10.97 1.84 -4.01
N LEU A 108 10.18 2.83 -3.60
CA LEU A 108 10.28 4.20 -4.13
C LEU A 108 11.59 4.88 -3.74
N ALA A 109 12.17 4.54 -2.59
CA ALA A 109 13.47 5.07 -2.18
C ALA A 109 14.65 4.51 -2.99
N HIS A 110 14.50 3.32 -3.59
CA HIS A 110 15.58 2.63 -4.33
C HIS A 110 15.39 2.64 -5.85
N GLY A 111 14.17 2.86 -6.35
CA GLY A 111 13.83 2.80 -7.77
C GLY A 111 13.66 4.17 -8.43
N ASP A 112 13.53 4.14 -9.76
CA ASP A 112 13.17 5.30 -10.59
C ASP A 112 11.65 5.27 -10.86
N PHE A 113 10.90 5.90 -9.96
CA PHE A 113 9.43 5.98 -10.01
C PHE A 113 8.97 7.43 -9.80
N ALA A 114 9.58 8.38 -10.52
CA ALA A 114 9.33 9.80 -10.35
C ALA A 114 7.84 10.16 -10.37
N THR A 115 7.06 9.50 -11.24
CA THR A 115 5.61 9.71 -11.36
C THR A 115 4.80 9.22 -10.16
N ALA A 116 5.32 8.27 -9.37
CA ALA A 116 4.65 7.74 -8.18
C ALA A 116 5.01 8.49 -6.89
N VAL A 117 6.17 9.16 -6.86
CA VAL A 117 6.67 9.87 -5.66
C VAL A 117 5.71 10.98 -5.24
N GLU A 118 5.14 11.72 -6.18
CA GLU A 118 4.21 12.80 -5.85
C GLU A 118 2.94 12.27 -5.18
N GLY A 119 2.33 11.23 -5.74
CA GLY A 119 1.16 10.58 -5.14
C GLY A 119 1.48 9.96 -3.78
N TYR A 120 2.67 9.39 -3.62
CA TYR A 120 3.13 8.86 -2.33
C TYR A 120 3.28 9.98 -1.28
N ALA A 121 3.90 11.10 -1.64
CA ALA A 121 4.07 12.23 -0.74
C ALA A 121 2.73 12.83 -0.29
N GLN A 122 1.80 13.02 -1.23
CA GLN A 122 0.44 13.47 -0.92
C GLN A 122 -0.30 12.50 0.01
N GLY A 123 -0.12 11.20 -0.21
CA GLY A 123 -0.67 10.16 0.65
C GLY A 123 -0.10 10.20 2.07
N VAL A 124 1.22 10.31 2.23
CA VAL A 124 1.87 10.46 3.55
C VAL A 124 1.38 11.71 4.27
N ASP A 125 1.22 12.82 3.56
CA ASP A 125 0.66 14.06 4.09
C ASP A 125 -0.78 13.90 4.57
N LEU A 126 -1.62 13.15 3.84
CA LEU A 126 -2.99 12.82 4.26
C LEU A 126 -2.97 12.06 5.59
N TYR A 127 -2.14 11.02 5.69
CA TYR A 127 -1.95 10.27 6.93
C TYR A 127 -1.53 11.18 8.09
N ALA A 128 -0.63 12.13 7.85
CA ALA A 128 -0.17 13.05 8.90
C ALA A 128 -1.29 13.98 9.38
N ARG A 129 -2.18 14.43 8.48
CA ARG A 129 -3.32 15.28 8.83
C ARG A 129 -4.35 14.52 9.67
N GLU A 130 -4.69 13.29 9.27
CA GLU A 130 -5.69 12.48 9.96
C GLU A 130 -5.19 11.93 11.30
N LEU A 131 -3.90 11.58 11.39
CA LEU A 131 -3.32 10.96 12.59
C LEU A 131 -2.68 11.95 13.55
N GLY A 132 -2.44 13.18 13.09
CA GLY A 132 -2.05 14.33 13.89
C GLY A 132 -0.66 14.87 13.58
N SER A 133 0.31 14.03 13.19
CA SER A 133 1.67 14.49 12.88
C SER A 133 2.46 13.55 11.96
N LEU A 134 3.47 14.09 11.27
CA LEU A 134 4.45 13.28 10.54
C LEU A 134 5.27 12.37 11.47
N ALA A 135 5.44 12.73 12.74
CA ALA A 135 6.13 11.88 13.71
C ALA A 135 5.29 10.64 14.05
N ASP A 136 3.97 10.78 14.14
CA ASP A 136 3.04 9.67 14.36
C ASP A 136 3.05 8.73 13.15
N VAL A 137 3.02 9.29 11.93
CA VAL A 137 3.13 8.50 10.70
C VAL A 137 4.46 7.74 10.64
N ALA A 138 5.58 8.42 10.92
CA ALA A 138 6.90 7.78 10.94
C ALA A 138 6.97 6.66 11.99
N THR A 139 6.36 6.86 13.16
CA THR A 139 6.29 5.86 14.23
C THR A 139 5.47 4.65 13.81
N LEU A 140 4.28 4.86 13.25
CA LEU A 140 3.40 3.79 12.77
C LEU A 140 4.07 2.98 11.65
N VAL A 141 4.48 3.66 10.58
CA VAL A 141 5.08 3.05 9.40
C VAL A 141 6.38 2.33 9.76
N GLY A 142 7.26 2.99 10.52
CA GLY A 142 8.53 2.42 10.94
C GLY A 142 8.36 1.19 11.83
N ALA A 143 7.45 1.25 12.80
CA ALA A 143 7.16 0.11 13.67
C ALA A 143 6.60 -1.08 12.89
N LEU A 144 5.70 -0.85 11.94
CA LEU A 144 5.15 -1.90 11.09
C LEU A 144 6.22 -2.55 10.20
N VAL A 145 7.10 -1.75 9.60
CA VAL A 145 8.22 -2.26 8.77
C VAL A 145 9.17 -3.10 9.62
N LEU A 146 9.58 -2.61 10.79
CA LEU A 146 10.42 -3.35 11.73
C LEU A 146 9.74 -4.65 12.21
N ALA A 147 8.45 -4.59 12.51
CA ALA A 147 7.68 -5.76 12.94
C ALA A 147 7.57 -6.82 11.83
N ARG A 148 7.38 -6.42 10.57
CA ARG A 148 7.38 -7.32 9.41
C ARG A 148 8.75 -7.96 9.18
N ALA A 149 9.81 -7.15 9.22
CA ALA A 149 11.19 -7.62 9.02
C ALA A 149 11.66 -8.61 10.11
N THR A 150 11.02 -8.58 11.28
CA THR A 150 11.35 -9.44 12.43
C THR A 150 10.23 -10.43 12.78
N ALA A 151 9.28 -10.65 11.86
CA ALA A 151 8.14 -11.54 12.07
C ALA A 151 8.58 -12.95 12.51
N GLY A 152 7.81 -13.55 13.43
CA GLY A 152 8.16 -14.84 14.06
C GLY A 152 9.14 -14.73 15.23
N THR A 153 9.56 -13.52 15.62
CA THR A 153 10.39 -13.28 16.80
C THR A 153 9.67 -12.44 17.85
N ALA A 154 10.09 -12.54 19.12
CA ALA A 154 9.57 -11.69 20.19
C ALA A 154 9.83 -10.20 19.97
N VAL A 155 10.79 -9.82 19.11
CA VAL A 155 11.05 -8.41 18.79
C VAL A 155 9.91 -7.82 17.97
N SER A 156 9.30 -8.59 17.06
CA SER A 156 8.19 -8.12 16.22
C SER A 156 7.02 -7.64 17.07
N ASP A 157 6.55 -8.47 18.01
CA ASP A 157 5.42 -8.12 18.87
C ASP A 157 5.77 -6.96 19.83
N ARG A 158 7.02 -6.93 20.33
CA ARG A 158 7.50 -5.84 21.19
C ARG A 158 7.55 -4.49 20.48
N VAL A 159 7.91 -4.46 19.20
CA VAL A 159 7.94 -3.23 18.41
C VAL A 159 6.52 -2.68 18.22
N LEU A 160 5.56 -3.54 17.86
CA LEU A 160 4.16 -3.14 17.70
C LEU A 160 3.60 -2.57 19.01
N GLU A 161 3.84 -3.26 20.12
CA GLU A 161 3.37 -2.85 21.43
C GLU A 161 4.03 -1.55 21.92
N ALA A 162 5.34 -1.39 21.75
CA ALA A 162 6.05 -0.18 22.14
C ALA A 162 5.57 1.05 21.37
N ALA A 163 5.38 0.92 20.05
CA ALA A 163 4.87 1.99 19.21
C ALA A 163 3.43 2.36 19.60
N ARG A 164 2.58 1.36 19.89
CA ARG A 164 1.19 1.59 20.30
C ARG A 164 1.12 2.41 21.59
N LYS A 165 1.90 2.03 22.61
CA LYS A 165 2.01 2.76 23.88
C LYS A 165 2.54 4.18 23.74
N SER A 166 3.38 4.44 22.73
CA SER A 166 3.87 5.80 22.47
C SER A 166 2.82 6.71 21.83
N LEU A 167 1.82 6.13 21.16
CA LEU A 167 0.82 6.86 20.37
C LEU A 167 -0.54 6.96 21.07
N ILE A 168 -0.85 6.05 22.00
CA ILE A 168 -2.07 6.03 22.80
C ILE A 168 -1.67 6.36 24.23
N ILE A 169 -2.19 7.46 24.77
CA ILE A 169 -2.02 7.78 26.19
C ILE A 169 -2.93 6.85 26.98
N GLU A 170 -2.37 5.83 27.63
CA GLU A 170 -3.09 5.05 28.64
C GLU A 170 -3.48 6.01 29.77
N THR A 171 -4.78 6.26 29.93
CA THR A 171 -5.34 7.09 31.02
C THR A 171 -5.55 6.24 32.27
#